data_AF-A0A0G0Y1D3-F1
#
_entry.id   AF-A0A0G0Y1D3-F1
#
_cell.length_a   1.000
_cell.length_b   1.000
_cell.length_c   1.000
_cell.angle_alpha   90.00
_cell.angle_beta   90.00
_cell.angle_gamma   90.00
#
_symmetry.space_group_name_H-M   'P 1'
#
loop_
_entity.id
_entity.type
_entity.pdbx_description
1 polymer ?
#
loop_
_entity_poly.entity_id
_entity_poly.type
_entity_poly.pdbx_seq_one_letter_code
_entity_poly.pdbx_strand_id
1 'polypeptide(L)'
;MSTGLLDHQTVSLLKKDKNILEHTRFPIVTVSATFREDLKQFYGMNHDPLMRDVVFSRAHFSMAFGVAVNAWMSSGADRECPLSEKITAPCDTNIAWLVDPTNYVRSEDWSKIQSTEYIGRKLARNAFLKWVKDQVDTFVRNRLPITSAITPPLLHLFERVERPIISFHYEAGNILGGTGKRIVQVVTDPHVRDQYLTLSHLPNMKYCVMDEKTKEDFIEKVEMMDKRVDPDRIIVTGPPVDPRIVAARKKKNPFLLKKRPLRLCITTGGLGTNKDEIREILHLLFDLLKQEHPPIQLLCYGGTNHDFTLMVQNIAKEKGIEIGALENENAGFRLIHGKHIVGINEQLIAYAFSWADGLITKPSGDMAYDAVAAGCFLLLLAPWGDWERNIQEVLEQRGVARRANVTHIKEQLEILASPILHHHDSWFAKAQQNALDLPPLFLNGAKNILNVAKQWK
;
A
#
# COMPACT_ATOMS: atom_id res chain seq x y z
N MET A 1 -23.00 21.60 6.24
CA MET A 1 -23.74 20.32 6.32
C MET A 1 -24.05 20.06 7.78
N SER A 2 -25.27 19.64 8.14
CA SER A 2 -25.65 19.51 9.55
C SER A 2 -24.80 18.42 10.23
N THR A 3 -24.09 18.81 11.28
CA THR A 3 -23.20 17.93 12.06
C THR A 3 -23.97 16.76 12.67
N GLY A 4 -25.26 16.95 13.00
CA GLY A 4 -26.10 15.91 13.59
C GLY A 4 -26.40 14.70 12.68
N LEU A 5 -26.49 14.88 11.36
CA LEU A 5 -26.75 13.76 10.44
C LEU A 5 -25.53 12.85 10.27
N LEU A 6 -24.33 13.44 10.21
CA LEU A 6 -23.07 12.71 10.09
C LEU A 6 -22.79 11.87 11.35
N ASP A 7 -23.11 12.39 12.53
CA ASP A 7 -22.89 11.66 13.78
C ASP A 7 -23.85 10.45 13.91
N HIS A 8 -25.11 10.56 13.50
CA HIS A 8 -26.04 9.42 13.52
C HIS A 8 -25.64 8.30 12.54
N GLN A 9 -25.24 8.65 11.31
CA GLN A 9 -24.73 7.66 10.36
C GLN A 9 -23.44 7.00 10.87
N THR A 10 -22.54 7.78 11.47
CA THR A 10 -21.29 7.26 12.04
C THR A 10 -21.52 6.25 13.16
N VAL A 11 -22.48 6.53 14.06
CA VAL A 11 -22.90 5.58 15.11
C VAL A 11 -23.52 4.31 14.51
N SER A 12 -24.34 4.45 13.47
CA SER A 12 -24.94 3.31 12.77
C SER A 12 -23.87 2.44 12.10
N LEU A 13 -22.89 3.03 11.41
CA LEU A 13 -21.74 2.33 10.82
C LEU A 13 -20.96 1.56 11.89
N LEU A 14 -20.58 2.25 12.98
CA LEU A 14 -19.85 1.67 14.11
C LEU A 14 -20.57 0.44 14.68
N LYS A 15 -21.89 0.52 14.86
CA LYS A 15 -22.71 -0.60 15.37
C LYS A 15 -22.74 -1.78 14.39
N LYS A 16 -22.88 -1.54 13.08
CA LYS A 16 -22.90 -2.60 12.06
C LYS A 16 -21.54 -3.31 11.99
N ASP A 17 -20.45 -2.56 11.95
CA ASP A 17 -19.10 -3.11 11.88
C ASP A 17 -18.72 -3.88 13.15
N LYS A 18 -19.09 -3.37 14.33
CA LYS A 18 -18.93 -4.10 15.59
C LYS A 18 -19.62 -5.46 15.53
N ASN A 19 -20.90 -5.49 15.11
CA ASN A 19 -21.64 -6.73 15.02
C ASN A 19 -20.97 -7.74 14.06
N ILE A 20 -20.41 -7.29 12.94
CA ILE A 20 -19.65 -8.17 12.04
C ILE A 20 -18.37 -8.66 12.69
N LEU A 21 -17.58 -7.79 13.32
CA LEU A 21 -16.31 -8.16 13.96
C LEU A 21 -16.47 -9.22 15.06
N GLU A 22 -17.57 -9.16 15.81
CA GLU A 22 -17.91 -10.15 16.83
C GLU A 22 -18.11 -11.56 16.24
N HIS A 23 -18.45 -11.67 14.95
CA HIS A 23 -18.79 -12.94 14.29
C HIS A 23 -17.82 -13.35 13.17
N THR A 24 -17.02 -12.43 12.63
CA THR A 24 -16.08 -12.70 11.51
C THR A 24 -14.86 -13.54 11.90
N ARG A 25 -14.50 -14.56 11.14
CA ARG A 25 -13.38 -15.45 11.47
C ARG A 25 -12.03 -14.72 11.56
N PHE A 26 -11.78 -13.74 10.68
CA PHE A 26 -10.57 -12.92 10.65
C PHE A 26 -10.93 -11.45 10.86
N PRO A 27 -10.95 -10.98 12.12
CA PRO A 27 -11.06 -9.56 12.41
C PRO A 27 -9.73 -8.87 12.06
N ILE A 28 -9.78 -7.92 11.13
CA ILE A 28 -8.61 -7.19 10.63
C ILE A 28 -8.77 -5.72 10.95
N VAL A 29 -7.71 -5.10 11.47
CA VAL A 29 -7.67 -3.67 11.78
C VAL A 29 -6.44 -3.01 11.16
N THR A 30 -6.62 -1.78 10.69
CA THR A 30 -5.55 -0.92 10.21
C THR A 30 -5.78 0.52 10.67
N VAL A 31 -4.78 1.38 10.49
CA VAL A 31 -4.90 2.83 10.58
C VAL A 31 -4.16 3.41 9.38
N SER A 32 -4.91 3.76 8.35
CA SER A 32 -4.41 3.88 7.00
C SER A 32 -5.10 4.97 6.21
N ALA A 33 -6.43 5.03 6.27
CA ALA A 33 -7.24 5.98 5.53
C ALA A 33 -8.66 5.98 6.07
N THR A 34 -9.34 7.11 5.89
CA THR A 34 -10.80 7.15 6.01
C THR A 34 -11.36 6.66 4.67
N PHE A 35 -12.23 5.65 4.66
CA PHE A 35 -13.00 5.16 3.50
C PHE A 35 -14.48 5.06 3.90
N ARG A 36 -14.94 6.10 4.61
CA ARG A 36 -16.28 6.15 5.23
C ARG A 36 -17.40 6.14 4.21
N GLU A 37 -17.21 6.80 3.07
CA GLU A 37 -18.24 6.88 2.04
C GLU A 37 -18.42 5.54 1.31
N ASP A 38 -17.34 4.79 1.07
CA ASP A 38 -17.42 3.42 0.57
C ASP A 38 -18.20 2.52 1.56
N LEU A 39 -17.94 2.64 2.87
CA LEU A 39 -18.69 1.90 3.90
C LEU A 39 -20.18 2.28 3.93
N LYS A 40 -20.51 3.57 3.82
CA LYS A 40 -21.90 4.04 3.75
C LYS A 40 -22.60 3.45 2.53
N GLN A 41 -21.95 3.50 1.36
CA GLN A 41 -22.48 2.93 0.14
C GLN A 41 -22.73 1.42 0.30
N PHE A 42 -21.77 0.68 0.87
CA PHE A 42 -21.92 -0.74 1.15
C PHE A 42 -23.14 -1.05 2.02
N TYR A 43 -23.39 -0.23 3.04
CA TYR A 43 -24.52 -0.41 3.95
C TYR A 43 -25.84 0.19 3.48
N GLY A 44 -25.93 0.66 2.23
CA GLY A 44 -27.12 1.32 1.67
C GLY A 44 -27.47 2.63 2.38
N MET A 45 -26.48 3.29 3.00
CA MET A 45 -26.66 4.58 3.66
C MET A 45 -26.43 5.73 2.68
N ASN A 46 -26.97 6.91 3.00
CA ASN A 46 -26.67 8.12 2.24
C ASN A 46 -25.16 8.39 2.29
N HIS A 47 -24.55 8.49 1.12
CA HIS A 47 -23.13 8.80 0.94
C HIS A 47 -22.98 10.07 0.11
N ASP A 48 -21.89 10.79 0.35
CA ASP A 48 -21.49 11.96 -0.44
C ASP A 48 -20.37 11.56 -1.40
N PRO A 49 -20.67 11.37 -2.70
CA PRO A 49 -19.65 10.98 -3.68
C PRO A 49 -18.58 12.06 -3.89
N LEU A 50 -18.82 13.30 -3.41
CA LEU A 50 -17.87 14.39 -3.53
C LEU A 50 -16.84 14.45 -2.41
N MET A 51 -17.12 13.79 -1.27
CA MET A 51 -16.21 13.70 -0.14
C MET A 51 -14.93 12.98 -0.56
N ARG A 52 -13.79 13.40 0.01
CA ARG A 52 -12.48 12.81 -0.25
C ARG A 52 -12.01 12.08 0.99
N ASP A 53 -11.39 10.94 0.75
CA ASP A 53 -10.71 10.18 1.77
C ASP A 53 -9.45 10.91 2.25
N VAL A 54 -9.27 10.93 3.56
CA VAL A 54 -8.00 11.28 4.21
C VAL A 54 -7.13 10.04 4.22
N VAL A 55 -6.01 10.06 3.52
CA VAL A 55 -5.10 8.91 3.39
C VAL A 55 -3.80 9.17 4.14
N PHE A 56 -3.55 8.39 5.18
CA PHE A 56 -2.30 8.42 5.95
C PHE A 56 -1.24 7.50 5.36
N SER A 57 -1.65 6.30 4.91
CA SER A 57 -0.77 5.28 4.37
C SER A 57 -1.53 4.35 3.45
N ARG A 58 -1.30 4.47 2.13
CA ARG A 58 -1.82 3.50 1.16
C ARG A 58 -1.28 2.10 1.44
N ALA A 59 -0.02 1.99 1.86
CA ALA A 59 0.61 0.72 2.17
C ALA A 59 -0.16 -0.07 3.23
N HIS A 60 -0.50 0.58 4.35
CA HIS A 60 -1.27 -0.08 5.41
C HIS A 60 -2.67 -0.49 4.94
N PHE A 61 -3.31 0.30 4.07
CA PHE A 61 -4.61 -0.03 3.52
C PHE A 61 -4.52 -1.24 2.58
N SER A 62 -3.65 -1.19 1.57
CA SER A 62 -3.58 -2.23 0.53
C SER A 62 -3.11 -3.57 1.09
N MET A 63 -2.17 -3.56 2.03
CA MET A 63 -1.69 -4.76 2.70
C MET A 63 -2.78 -5.41 3.55
N ALA A 64 -3.50 -4.62 4.36
CA ALA A 64 -4.61 -5.13 5.17
C ALA A 64 -5.75 -5.67 4.29
N PHE A 65 -6.07 -4.96 3.21
CA PHE A 65 -7.08 -5.36 2.25
C PHE A 65 -6.68 -6.64 1.50
N GLY A 66 -5.42 -6.77 1.07
CA GLY A 66 -4.90 -7.98 0.43
C GLY A 66 -5.02 -9.24 1.31
N VAL A 67 -4.88 -9.09 2.63
CA VAL A 67 -5.12 -10.19 3.59
C VAL A 67 -6.60 -10.54 3.71
N ALA A 68 -7.49 -9.55 3.72
CA ALA A 68 -8.94 -9.79 3.68
C ALA A 68 -9.33 -10.53 2.40
N VAL A 69 -8.86 -10.06 1.24
CA VAL A 69 -9.08 -10.69 -0.07
C VAL A 69 -8.57 -12.13 -0.08
N ASN A 70 -7.36 -12.40 0.43
CA ASN A 70 -6.84 -13.76 0.49
C ASN A 70 -7.73 -14.67 1.36
N ALA A 71 -8.28 -14.15 2.45
CA ALA A 71 -9.20 -14.92 3.31
C ALA A 71 -10.48 -15.29 2.55
N TRP A 72 -11.08 -14.35 1.83
CA TRP A 72 -12.28 -14.55 1.02
C TRP A 72 -12.06 -15.52 -0.14
N MET A 73 -10.95 -15.39 -0.87
CA MET A 73 -10.63 -16.32 -1.98
C MET A 73 -10.40 -17.75 -1.47
N SER A 74 -9.74 -17.90 -0.31
CA SER A 74 -9.39 -19.22 0.25
C SER A 74 -10.57 -20.03 0.78
N SER A 75 -11.73 -19.42 1.00
CA SER A 75 -12.93 -20.10 1.50
C SER A 75 -13.81 -20.70 0.41
N GLY A 76 -13.51 -20.42 -0.87
CA GLY A 76 -14.39 -20.76 -1.98
C GLY A 76 -15.55 -19.78 -2.19
N ALA A 77 -15.59 -18.64 -1.49
CA ALA A 77 -16.54 -17.54 -1.74
C ALA A 77 -16.41 -16.94 -3.16
N ASP A 78 -15.33 -17.26 -3.88
CA ASP A 78 -15.07 -16.90 -5.28
C ASP A 78 -16.05 -17.52 -6.31
N ARG A 79 -16.94 -18.45 -5.94
CA ARG A 79 -17.88 -19.01 -6.92
C ARG A 79 -18.94 -18.01 -7.39
N GLU A 80 -19.18 -16.92 -6.66
CA GLU A 80 -20.17 -15.91 -7.01
C GLU A 80 -19.65 -14.46 -7.00
N CYS A 81 -18.40 -14.20 -6.59
CA CYS A 81 -17.75 -12.87 -6.70
C CYS A 81 -16.97 -12.84 -8.03
N PRO A 82 -17.49 -12.26 -9.15
CA PRO A 82 -16.78 -12.26 -10.42
C PRO A 82 -15.54 -11.38 -10.27
N LEU A 83 -14.37 -12.01 -10.33
CA LEU A 83 -13.03 -11.45 -10.17
C LEU A 83 -12.69 -10.29 -11.13
N SER A 84 -13.60 -9.86 -12.01
CA SER A 84 -13.28 -8.99 -13.14
C SER A 84 -14.02 -7.67 -13.24
N GLU A 85 -15.08 -7.38 -12.46
CA GLU A 85 -15.83 -6.14 -12.74
C GLU A 85 -16.07 -5.20 -11.56
N LYS A 86 -16.44 -5.63 -10.34
CA LYS A 86 -16.71 -4.69 -9.24
C LYS A 86 -16.53 -5.35 -7.87
N ILE A 87 -15.30 -5.46 -7.37
CA ILE A 87 -15.10 -5.68 -5.93
C ILE A 87 -15.31 -4.32 -5.24
N THR A 88 -16.57 -3.90 -5.15
CA THR A 88 -17.00 -2.75 -4.34
C THR A 88 -17.64 -3.19 -3.02
N ALA A 89 -17.65 -4.50 -2.73
CA ALA A 89 -18.21 -5.06 -1.51
C ALA A 89 -17.30 -6.18 -0.96
N PRO A 90 -17.01 -6.21 0.35
CA PRO A 90 -16.39 -7.36 1.01
C PRO A 90 -17.20 -8.65 0.75
N CYS A 91 -16.55 -9.68 0.20
CA CYS A 91 -17.18 -10.98 -0.06
C CYS A 91 -17.25 -11.74 1.29
N ASP A 92 -18.44 -12.11 1.77
CA ASP A 92 -18.72 -12.83 3.03
C ASP A 92 -18.08 -12.27 4.32
N THR A 93 -18.88 -11.48 5.05
CA THR A 93 -18.56 -10.86 6.34
C THR A 93 -18.21 -11.86 7.44
N ASN A 94 -18.64 -13.14 7.33
CA ASN A 94 -18.34 -14.17 8.32
C ASN A 94 -16.90 -14.68 8.23
N ILE A 95 -16.20 -14.43 7.11
CA ILE A 95 -14.83 -14.91 6.91
C ILE A 95 -13.81 -13.88 7.36
N ALA A 96 -13.87 -12.67 6.82
CA ALA A 96 -12.96 -11.61 7.20
C ALA A 96 -13.65 -10.25 7.13
N TRP A 97 -13.24 -9.34 8.02
CA TRP A 97 -13.72 -7.97 8.04
C TRP A 97 -12.59 -7.01 8.35
N LEU A 98 -12.37 -6.05 7.45
CA LEU A 98 -11.38 -4.98 7.60
C LEU A 98 -12.08 -3.73 8.14
N VAL A 99 -11.55 -3.20 9.24
CA VAL A 99 -11.95 -1.89 9.76
C VAL A 99 -10.76 -0.96 9.92
N ASP A 100 -11.05 0.33 9.80
CA ASP A 100 -10.15 1.41 10.17
C ASP A 100 -10.90 2.32 11.15
N PRO A 101 -10.43 2.49 12.41
CA PRO A 101 -11.16 3.24 13.42
C PRO A 101 -11.32 4.72 13.06
N THR A 102 -10.52 5.25 12.13
CA THR A 102 -10.65 6.62 11.62
C THR A 102 -11.99 6.86 10.92
N ASN A 103 -12.64 5.80 10.41
CA ASN A 103 -13.97 5.87 9.81
C ASN A 103 -15.07 6.25 10.81
N TYR A 104 -14.83 6.07 12.12
CA TYR A 104 -15.84 6.30 13.16
C TYR A 104 -15.52 7.50 14.06
N VAL A 105 -14.50 8.28 13.70
CA VAL A 105 -14.15 9.52 14.41
C VAL A 105 -15.28 10.53 14.23
N ARG A 106 -15.75 11.09 15.34
CA ARG A 106 -16.86 12.05 15.36
C ARG A 106 -16.50 13.35 14.65
N SER A 107 -17.52 14.10 14.25
CA SER A 107 -17.37 15.36 13.53
C SER A 107 -16.48 16.38 14.29
N GLU A 108 -16.58 16.40 15.63
CA GLU A 108 -15.78 17.27 16.52
C GLU A 108 -14.26 16.99 16.45
N ASP A 109 -13.87 15.73 16.23
CA ASP A 109 -12.48 15.29 16.16
C ASP A 109 -11.93 15.21 14.73
N TRP A 110 -12.76 15.49 13.71
CA TRP A 110 -12.37 15.39 12.30
C TRP A 110 -11.23 16.35 11.93
N SER A 111 -11.18 17.51 12.58
CA SER A 111 -10.08 18.47 12.41
C SER A 111 -8.72 17.88 12.79
N LYS A 112 -8.67 16.95 13.77
CA LYS A 112 -7.45 16.24 14.18
C LYS A 112 -6.96 15.27 13.10
N ILE A 113 -7.89 14.60 12.43
CA ILE A 113 -7.62 13.69 11.30
C ILE A 113 -7.02 14.47 10.13
N GLN A 114 -7.68 15.56 9.69
CA GLN A 114 -7.21 16.39 8.60
C GLN A 114 -5.88 17.09 8.91
N SER A 115 -5.70 17.61 10.13
CA SER A 115 -4.46 18.26 10.54
C SER A 115 -3.29 17.30 10.55
N THR A 116 -3.50 16.05 10.97
CA THR A 116 -2.44 15.01 10.97
C THR A 116 -1.98 14.70 9.55
N GLU A 117 -2.90 14.54 8.59
CA GLU A 117 -2.55 14.34 7.17
C GLU A 117 -1.79 15.55 6.61
N TYR A 118 -2.31 16.76 6.84
CA TYR A 118 -1.72 17.99 6.34
C TYR A 118 -0.29 18.20 6.86
N ILE A 119 -0.09 18.05 8.18
CA ILE A 119 1.22 18.15 8.83
C ILE A 119 2.13 17.05 8.29
N GLY A 120 1.66 15.80 8.22
CA GLY A 120 2.45 14.68 7.68
C GLY A 120 2.97 14.95 6.26
N ARG A 121 2.11 15.45 5.37
CA ARG A 121 2.48 15.77 3.98
C ARG A 121 3.41 16.98 3.89
N LYS A 122 3.16 18.05 4.65
CA LYS A 122 4.00 19.26 4.63
C LYS A 122 5.38 19.02 5.23
N LEU A 123 5.46 18.31 6.37
CA LEU A 123 6.73 17.93 6.98
C LEU A 123 7.54 17.02 6.06
N ALA A 124 6.89 16.03 5.43
CA ALA A 124 7.60 15.08 4.56
C ALA A 124 8.17 15.73 3.30
N ARG A 125 7.49 16.75 2.76
CA ARG A 125 7.86 17.45 1.52
C ARG A 125 8.86 18.60 1.72
N ASN A 126 9.26 18.90 2.95
CA ASN A 126 10.23 19.96 3.23
C ASN A 126 11.44 19.38 3.99
N ALA A 127 12.60 19.34 3.34
CA ALA A 127 13.82 18.75 3.89
C ALA A 127 14.28 19.44 5.20
N PHE A 128 14.03 20.74 5.34
CA PHE A 128 14.34 21.49 6.57
C PHE A 128 13.44 21.07 7.74
N LEU A 129 12.16 20.83 7.49
CA LEU A 129 11.22 20.35 8.51
C LEU A 129 11.46 18.87 8.87
N LYS A 130 11.98 18.06 7.93
CA LYS A 130 12.45 16.71 8.21
C LYS A 130 13.64 16.73 9.18
N TRP A 131 14.62 17.61 8.96
CA TRP A 131 15.75 17.78 9.87
C TRP A 131 15.31 18.21 11.28
N VAL A 132 14.40 19.17 11.40
CA VAL A 132 13.81 19.54 12.71
C VAL A 132 13.05 18.36 13.34
N LYS A 133 12.31 17.58 12.55
CA LYS A 133 11.59 16.38 13.01
C LYS A 133 12.52 15.24 13.47
N ASP A 134 13.68 15.11 12.84
CA ASP A 134 14.70 14.12 13.23
C ASP A 134 15.49 14.58 14.47
N GLN A 135 15.50 15.88 14.77
CA GLN A 135 16.11 16.49 15.97
C GLN A 135 15.15 16.60 17.17
N VAL A 136 13.83 16.64 16.95
CA VAL A 136 12.84 16.67 18.03
C VAL A 136 12.52 15.25 18.47
N ASP A 137 13.28 14.86 19.49
CA ASP A 137 13.27 13.56 20.13
C ASP A 137 11.90 13.17 20.72
N THR A 138 11.71 11.86 20.81
CA THR A 138 10.68 10.94 21.36
C THR A 138 9.52 11.47 22.23
N PHE A 139 9.59 12.66 22.83
CA PHE A 139 8.62 13.17 23.80
C PHE A 139 7.29 13.65 23.18
N VAL A 140 7.29 14.17 21.95
CA VAL A 140 6.06 14.62 21.25
C VAL A 140 5.36 13.47 20.51
N ARG A 141 6.07 12.37 20.21
CA ARG A 141 5.52 11.18 19.52
C ARG A 141 4.52 10.39 20.37
N ASN A 142 4.54 10.53 21.70
CA ASN A 142 3.78 9.65 22.59
C ASN A 142 2.27 9.97 22.71
N ARG A 143 1.77 11.05 22.09
CA ARG A 143 0.32 11.31 21.96
C ARG A 143 0.03 12.07 20.68
N LEU A 144 0.15 11.40 19.53
CA LEU A 144 -0.38 11.98 18.30
C LEU A 144 -1.89 12.24 18.50
N PRO A 145 -2.42 13.42 18.12
CA PRO A 145 -3.85 13.72 18.28
C PRO A 145 -4.78 12.64 17.71
N ILE A 146 -4.33 11.96 16.64
CA ILE A 146 -5.04 10.83 16.02
C ILE A 146 -5.25 9.66 16.98
N THR A 147 -4.28 9.32 17.85
CA THR A 147 -4.40 8.23 18.84
C THR A 147 -5.63 8.42 19.71
N SER A 148 -5.80 9.63 20.26
CA SER A 148 -6.94 9.96 21.12
C SER A 148 -8.28 9.88 20.37
N ALA A 149 -8.29 10.22 19.09
CA ALA A 149 -9.49 10.19 18.25
C ALA A 149 -9.89 8.75 17.88
N ILE A 150 -8.92 7.87 17.60
CA ILE A 150 -9.20 6.49 17.17
C ILE A 150 -9.41 5.51 18.34
N THR A 151 -8.90 5.81 19.54
CA THR A 151 -8.93 4.88 20.67
C THR A 151 -10.36 4.51 21.08
N PRO A 152 -11.29 5.46 21.32
CA PRO A 152 -12.66 5.10 21.71
C PRO A 152 -13.40 4.21 20.70
N PRO A 153 -13.46 4.52 19.39
CA PRO A 153 -14.12 3.63 18.44
C PRO A 153 -13.39 2.29 18.29
N LEU A 154 -12.06 2.27 18.35
CA LEU A 154 -11.27 1.04 18.29
C LEU A 154 -11.62 0.10 19.45
N LEU A 155 -11.60 0.57 20.70
CA LEU A 155 -11.96 -0.24 21.86
C LEU A 155 -13.40 -0.72 21.79
N HIS A 156 -14.33 0.12 21.31
CA HIS A 156 -15.72 -0.24 21.16
C HIS A 156 -15.95 -1.36 20.13
N LEU A 157 -15.28 -1.29 18.97
CA LEU A 157 -15.38 -2.29 17.89
C LEU A 157 -14.92 -3.67 18.33
N PHE A 158 -13.84 -3.74 19.12
CA PHE A 158 -13.19 -4.99 19.48
C PHE A 158 -13.51 -5.50 20.88
N GLU A 159 -14.42 -4.83 21.60
CA GLU A 159 -14.79 -5.12 22.99
C GLU A 159 -15.08 -6.62 23.21
N ARG A 160 -15.92 -7.22 22.33
CA ARG A 160 -16.36 -8.61 22.42
C ARG A 160 -15.67 -9.56 21.43
N VAL A 161 -14.61 -9.09 20.77
CA VAL A 161 -13.82 -9.94 19.88
C VAL A 161 -12.84 -10.76 20.72
N GLU A 162 -12.99 -12.09 20.70
CA GLU A 162 -12.19 -13.02 21.50
C GLU A 162 -11.11 -13.76 20.69
N ARG A 163 -11.29 -13.83 19.37
CA ARG A 163 -10.34 -14.46 18.43
C ARG A 163 -9.14 -13.54 18.14
N PRO A 164 -8.01 -14.05 17.62
CA PRO A 164 -6.88 -13.22 17.26
C PRO A 164 -7.25 -12.12 16.27
N ILE A 165 -6.83 -10.89 16.55
CA ILE A 165 -7.03 -9.70 15.72
C ILE A 165 -5.77 -9.47 14.91
N ILE A 166 -5.90 -9.35 13.58
CA ILE A 166 -4.77 -9.06 12.70
C ILE A 166 -4.64 -7.54 12.58
N SER A 167 -3.52 -6.99 13.04
CA SER A 167 -3.27 -5.54 13.05
C SER A 167 -2.19 -5.16 12.03
N PHE A 168 -2.47 -4.19 11.18
CA PHE A 168 -1.53 -3.64 10.20
C PHE A 168 -0.93 -2.28 10.61
N HIS A 169 -1.20 -1.83 11.84
CA HIS A 169 -0.65 -0.58 12.36
C HIS A 169 -0.26 -0.73 13.83
N TYR A 170 0.97 -0.31 14.19
CA TYR A 170 1.47 -0.44 15.56
C TYR A 170 0.55 0.22 16.59
N GLU A 171 -0.06 1.37 16.27
CA GLU A 171 -0.93 2.09 17.21
C GLU A 171 -2.16 1.28 17.60
N ALA A 172 -2.90 0.76 16.62
CA ALA A 172 -4.09 -0.05 16.89
C ALA A 172 -3.74 -1.35 17.61
N GLY A 173 -2.64 -2.00 17.19
CA GLY A 173 -2.20 -3.23 17.84
C GLY A 173 -1.70 -3.02 19.27
N ASN A 174 -1.02 -1.90 19.55
CA ASN A 174 -0.59 -1.55 20.91
C ASN A 174 -1.79 -1.26 21.81
N ILE A 175 -2.76 -0.46 21.34
CA ILE A 175 -3.98 -0.16 22.11
C ILE A 175 -4.73 -1.46 22.46
N LEU A 176 -4.99 -2.31 21.46
CA LEU A 176 -5.74 -3.55 21.69
C LEU A 176 -4.93 -4.56 22.50
N GLY A 177 -3.64 -4.73 22.20
CA GLY A 177 -2.73 -5.61 22.94
C GLY A 177 -2.62 -5.22 24.42
N GLY A 178 -2.59 -3.91 24.72
CA GLY A 178 -2.59 -3.38 26.08
C GLY A 178 -3.86 -3.68 26.89
N THR A 179 -4.96 -4.03 26.21
CA THR A 179 -6.21 -4.50 26.86
C THR A 179 -6.29 -6.02 27.00
N GLY A 180 -5.22 -6.74 26.69
CA GLY A 180 -5.15 -8.20 26.79
C GLY A 180 -5.71 -8.95 25.58
N LYS A 181 -6.13 -8.26 24.51
CA LYS A 181 -6.58 -8.91 23.26
C LYS A 181 -5.42 -9.64 22.58
N ARG A 182 -5.70 -10.74 21.89
CA ARG A 182 -4.68 -11.48 21.12
C ARG A 182 -4.44 -10.79 19.79
N ILE A 183 -3.22 -10.30 19.56
CA ILE A 183 -2.89 -9.50 18.38
C ILE A 183 -1.82 -10.19 17.53
N VAL A 184 -2.17 -10.50 16.29
CA VAL A 184 -1.21 -10.79 15.22
C VAL A 184 -0.80 -9.45 14.61
N GLN A 185 0.30 -8.89 15.11
CA GLN A 185 0.84 -7.62 14.66
C GLN A 185 1.68 -7.83 13.40
N VAL A 186 1.21 -7.32 12.28
CA VAL A 186 1.98 -7.29 11.04
C VAL A 186 2.91 -6.08 11.06
N VAL A 187 4.20 -6.34 10.88
CA VAL A 187 5.23 -5.31 10.66
C VAL A 187 5.24 -5.02 9.16
N THR A 188 4.62 -3.91 8.79
CA THR A 188 4.33 -3.50 7.41
C THR A 188 5.46 -2.71 6.75
N ASP A 189 6.61 -2.65 7.42
CA ASP A 189 7.82 -1.94 7.01
C ASP A 189 9.02 -2.89 7.21
N PRO A 190 9.94 -3.02 6.25
CA PRO A 190 11.18 -3.79 6.47
C PRO A 190 12.07 -3.14 7.52
N HIS A 191 11.83 -1.88 7.89
CA HIS A 191 12.42 -1.27 9.08
C HIS A 191 11.50 -1.46 10.30
N VAL A 192 11.99 -2.19 11.29
CA VAL A 192 11.28 -2.39 12.56
C VAL A 192 11.30 -1.09 13.38
N ARG A 193 10.18 -0.37 13.39
CA ARG A 193 10.04 0.86 14.19
C ARG A 193 9.85 0.54 15.67
N ASP A 194 10.40 1.38 16.54
CA ASP A 194 10.35 1.21 18.01
C ASP A 194 8.92 1.04 18.53
N GLN A 195 7.93 1.65 17.87
CA GLN A 195 6.52 1.51 18.27
C GLN A 195 6.00 0.09 18.17
N TYR A 196 6.52 -0.75 17.26
CA TYR A 196 6.17 -2.18 17.23
C TYR A 196 6.71 -2.94 18.45
N LEU A 197 7.77 -2.41 19.07
CA LEU A 197 8.47 -3.02 20.19
C LEU A 197 7.92 -2.55 21.55
N THR A 198 6.97 -1.59 21.57
CA THR A 198 6.39 -1.05 22.81
C THR A 198 5.87 -2.15 23.71
N LEU A 199 5.06 -3.06 23.16
CA LEU A 199 4.39 -4.14 23.90
C LEU A 199 4.88 -5.55 23.50
N SER A 200 6.07 -5.68 22.91
CA SER A 200 6.59 -6.97 22.44
C SER A 200 6.80 -8.02 23.53
N HIS A 201 7.00 -7.58 24.77
CA HIS A 201 7.11 -8.44 25.93
C HIS A 201 5.79 -9.14 26.31
N LEU A 202 4.64 -8.64 25.87
CA LEU A 202 3.35 -9.22 26.24
C LEU A 202 3.09 -10.55 25.51
N PRO A 203 2.65 -11.62 26.20
CA PRO A 203 2.46 -12.95 25.60
C PRO A 203 1.27 -13.02 24.63
N ASN A 204 0.34 -12.07 24.70
CA ASN A 204 -0.80 -11.93 23.80
C ASN A 204 -0.47 -11.20 22.48
N MET A 205 0.82 -11.01 22.17
CA MET A 205 1.31 -10.43 20.90
C MET A 205 2.11 -11.46 20.10
N LYS A 206 1.81 -11.63 18.80
CA LYS A 206 2.68 -12.29 17.82
C LYS A 206 2.99 -11.31 16.71
N TYR A 207 4.17 -11.42 16.12
CA TYR A 207 4.68 -10.51 15.12
C TYR A 207 4.87 -11.25 13.79
N CYS A 208 4.29 -10.72 12.73
CA CYS A 208 4.53 -11.17 11.37
C CYS A 208 5.48 -10.18 10.69
N VAL A 209 6.65 -10.64 10.26
CA VAL A 209 7.69 -9.82 9.63
C VAL A 209 7.96 -10.26 8.18
N MET A 210 8.59 -9.39 7.39
CA MET A 210 8.74 -9.59 5.94
C MET A 210 9.75 -10.67 5.59
N ASP A 211 10.89 -10.72 6.28
CA ASP A 211 11.99 -11.65 6.01
C ASP A 211 12.81 -11.92 7.28
N GLU A 212 13.80 -12.82 7.17
CA GLU A 212 14.69 -13.18 8.28
C GLU A 212 15.49 -11.97 8.78
N LYS A 213 15.96 -11.09 7.88
CA LYS A 213 16.66 -9.87 8.29
C LYS A 213 15.77 -8.98 9.17
N THR A 214 14.51 -8.79 8.80
CA THR A 214 13.54 -8.03 9.61
C THR A 214 13.30 -8.71 10.96
N LYS A 215 13.34 -10.06 11.03
CA LYS A 215 13.25 -10.80 12.30
C LYS A 215 14.48 -10.56 13.18
N GLU A 216 15.68 -10.64 12.61
CA GLU A 216 16.95 -10.36 13.30
C GLU A 216 16.97 -8.93 13.84
N ASP A 217 16.68 -7.93 12.99
CA ASP A 217 16.58 -6.52 13.36
C ASP A 217 15.56 -6.30 14.49
N PHE A 218 14.45 -7.04 14.49
CA PHE A 218 13.44 -6.98 15.55
C PHE A 218 14.02 -7.44 16.89
N ILE A 219 14.69 -8.59 16.90
CA ILE A 219 15.25 -9.20 18.12
C ILE A 219 16.35 -8.30 18.68
N GLU A 220 17.28 -7.86 17.83
CA GLU A 220 18.39 -6.97 18.22
C GLU A 220 17.86 -5.68 18.84
N LYS A 221 16.85 -5.04 18.22
CA LYS A 221 16.26 -3.83 18.77
C LYS A 221 15.52 -4.06 20.08
N VAL A 222 14.86 -5.20 20.26
CA VAL A 222 14.23 -5.53 21.54
C VAL A 222 15.27 -5.65 22.65
N GLU A 223 16.40 -6.30 22.38
CA GLU A 223 17.52 -6.42 23.31
C GLU A 223 18.13 -5.05 23.65
N MET A 224 18.34 -4.19 22.65
CA MET A 224 18.82 -2.81 22.86
C MET A 224 17.85 -1.95 23.69
N MET A 225 16.57 -2.31 23.75
CA MET A 225 15.56 -1.61 24.57
C MET A 225 15.37 -2.23 25.97
N ASP A 226 16.26 -3.14 26.39
CA ASP A 226 16.16 -3.90 27.65
C ASP A 226 14.82 -4.65 27.80
N LYS A 227 14.22 -5.05 26.68
CA LYS A 227 12.98 -5.83 26.66
C LYS A 227 13.28 -7.28 26.34
N ARG A 228 12.36 -8.17 26.71
CA ARG A 228 12.42 -9.59 26.34
C ARG A 228 11.26 -9.92 25.43
N VAL A 229 11.53 -10.55 24.31
CA VAL A 229 10.53 -11.14 23.42
C VAL A 229 10.88 -12.60 23.21
N ASP A 230 9.87 -13.44 23.09
CA ASP A 230 10.08 -14.83 22.70
C ASP A 230 10.30 -14.88 21.17
N PRO A 231 11.46 -15.34 20.67
CA PRO A 231 11.76 -15.39 19.24
C PRO A 231 10.75 -16.21 18.42
N ASP A 232 10.07 -17.18 19.03
CA ASP A 232 9.05 -18.00 18.37
C ASP A 232 7.74 -17.25 18.13
N ARG A 233 7.56 -16.10 18.80
CA ARG A 233 6.45 -15.16 18.52
C ARG A 233 6.75 -14.21 17.37
N ILE A 234 7.97 -14.23 16.80
CA ILE A 234 8.36 -13.43 15.64
C ILE A 234 8.46 -14.36 14.42
N ILE A 235 7.51 -14.23 13.52
CA ILE A 235 7.26 -15.18 12.44
C ILE A 235 7.50 -14.49 11.11
N VAL A 236 8.40 -15.05 10.30
CA VAL A 236 8.63 -14.58 8.94
C VAL A 236 7.48 -15.04 8.06
N THR A 237 6.70 -14.08 7.56
CA THR A 237 5.54 -14.36 6.71
C THR A 237 5.75 -13.94 5.27
N GLY A 238 6.62 -12.97 4.99
CA GLY A 238 6.67 -12.31 3.68
C GLY A 238 5.81 -11.04 3.63
N PRO A 239 5.99 -10.18 2.60
CA PRO A 239 5.16 -9.00 2.40
C PRO A 239 3.70 -9.40 2.09
N PRO A 240 2.70 -8.76 2.74
CA PRO A 240 1.28 -9.03 2.53
C PRO A 240 0.76 -8.45 1.20
N VAL A 241 1.12 -9.08 0.09
CA VAL A 241 0.65 -8.72 -1.25
C VAL A 241 -0.75 -9.28 -1.50
N ASP A 242 -1.61 -8.49 -2.15
CA ASP A 242 -2.93 -8.93 -2.60
C ASP A 242 -2.81 -10.09 -3.61
N PRO A 243 -3.50 -11.23 -3.42
CA PRO A 243 -3.39 -12.39 -4.29
C PRO A 243 -3.81 -12.10 -5.75
N ARG A 244 -4.61 -11.06 -6.01
CA ARG A 244 -5.00 -10.64 -7.37
C ARG A 244 -3.84 -9.97 -8.10
N ILE A 245 -2.98 -9.26 -7.39
CA ILE A 245 -1.70 -8.74 -7.92
C ILE A 245 -0.77 -9.90 -8.24
N VAL A 246 -0.68 -10.89 -7.34
CA VAL A 246 0.03 -12.15 -7.58
C VAL A 246 -0.58 -12.96 -8.73
N ALA A 247 -1.85 -12.77 -9.09
CA ALA A 247 -2.43 -13.40 -10.28
C ALA A 247 -2.02 -12.71 -11.58
N ALA A 248 -1.70 -11.40 -11.53
CA ALA A 248 -1.34 -10.60 -12.70
C ALA A 248 -0.08 -11.11 -13.42
N ARG A 249 0.87 -11.69 -12.68
CA ARG A 249 2.09 -12.31 -13.25
C ARG A 249 1.82 -13.37 -14.32
N LYS A 250 0.68 -14.08 -14.25
CA LYS A 250 0.33 -15.11 -15.25
C LYS A 250 0.16 -14.56 -16.67
N LYS A 251 -0.06 -13.24 -16.81
CA LYS A 251 -0.21 -12.55 -18.10
C LYS A 251 1.11 -11.92 -18.60
N LYS A 252 2.19 -11.99 -17.81
CA LYS A 252 3.48 -11.39 -18.15
C LYS A 252 4.30 -12.33 -18.99
N ASN A 253 5.00 -11.76 -19.97
CA ASN A 253 5.90 -12.51 -20.83
C ASN A 253 7.03 -11.59 -21.31
N PRO A 254 8.28 -11.82 -20.85
CA PRO A 254 9.45 -11.03 -21.23
C PRO A 254 9.68 -10.95 -22.74
N PHE A 255 9.26 -11.95 -23.51
CA PHE A 255 9.41 -11.96 -24.97
C PHE A 255 8.53 -10.91 -25.69
N LEU A 256 7.45 -10.45 -25.06
CA LEU A 256 6.58 -9.43 -25.65
C LEU A 256 7.24 -8.04 -25.69
N LEU A 257 8.27 -7.80 -24.87
CA LEU A 257 9.00 -6.53 -24.84
C LEU A 257 9.69 -6.19 -26.17
N LYS A 258 9.93 -7.20 -27.02
CA LYS A 258 10.52 -7.01 -28.37
C LYS A 258 9.47 -6.74 -29.45
N LYS A 259 8.17 -6.91 -29.15
CA LYS A 259 7.08 -6.90 -30.13
C LYS A 259 6.13 -5.71 -30.00
N ARG A 260 6.23 -4.95 -28.92
CA ARG A 260 5.37 -3.79 -28.64
C ARG A 260 6.12 -2.75 -27.81
N PRO A 261 5.60 -1.52 -27.71
CA PRO A 261 6.17 -0.50 -26.83
C PRO A 261 6.27 -0.99 -25.39
N LEU A 262 7.27 -0.48 -24.68
CA LEU A 262 7.48 -0.74 -23.25
C LEU A 262 6.38 -0.05 -22.43
N ARG A 263 5.62 -0.83 -21.66
CA ARG A 263 4.52 -0.31 -20.84
C ARG A 263 5.04 0.06 -19.46
N LEU A 264 5.11 1.35 -19.14
CA LEU A 264 5.61 1.84 -17.86
C LEU A 264 4.47 2.43 -17.04
N CYS A 265 4.41 2.05 -15.76
CA CYS A 265 3.55 2.70 -14.79
C CYS A 265 4.37 3.59 -13.85
N ILE A 266 4.02 4.87 -13.74
CA ILE A 266 4.69 5.83 -12.87
C ILE A 266 3.78 6.10 -11.67
N THR A 267 4.32 5.96 -10.46
CA THR A 267 3.51 6.09 -9.24
C THR A 267 4.10 7.11 -8.29
N THR A 268 3.26 7.99 -7.73
CA THR A 268 3.67 8.83 -6.61
C THR A 268 3.80 8.01 -5.32
N GLY A 269 4.75 8.37 -4.45
CA GLY A 269 4.72 7.89 -3.06
C GLY A 269 3.52 8.48 -2.32
N GLY A 270 3.07 7.83 -1.24
CA GLY A 270 1.90 8.28 -0.46
C GLY A 270 2.01 9.74 0.03
N LEU A 271 3.22 10.15 0.42
CA LEU A 271 3.52 11.52 0.85
C LEU A 271 3.83 12.47 -0.31
N GLY A 272 3.99 11.97 -1.54
CA GLY A 272 4.33 12.76 -2.74
C GLY A 272 5.66 13.47 -2.68
N THR A 273 6.66 12.90 -1.98
CA THR A 273 8.02 13.46 -1.87
C THR A 273 8.84 13.36 -3.15
N ASN A 274 8.41 12.52 -4.10
CA ASN A 274 9.00 12.36 -5.43
C ASN A 274 8.31 13.19 -6.52
N LYS A 275 7.46 14.16 -6.14
CA LYS A 275 6.67 14.93 -7.10
C LYS A 275 7.56 15.62 -8.15
N ASP A 276 8.69 16.16 -7.73
CA ASP A 276 9.59 16.89 -8.62
C ASP A 276 10.37 15.95 -9.54
N GLU A 277 10.86 14.81 -9.03
CA GLU A 277 11.48 13.76 -9.86
C GLU A 277 10.50 13.26 -10.94
N ILE A 278 9.24 13.01 -10.57
CA ILE A 278 8.22 12.56 -11.53
C ILE A 278 7.89 13.64 -12.55
N ARG A 279 7.80 14.92 -12.14
CA ARG A 279 7.57 16.03 -13.08
C ARG A 279 8.64 16.02 -14.18
N GLU A 280 9.91 15.92 -13.79
CA GLU A 280 11.03 15.91 -14.72
C GLU A 280 10.99 14.70 -15.65
N ILE A 281 10.76 13.50 -15.09
CA ILE A 281 10.61 12.27 -15.87
C ILE A 281 9.46 12.41 -16.88
N LEU A 282 8.32 12.98 -16.50
CA LEU A 282 7.19 13.14 -17.41
C LEU A 282 7.48 14.12 -18.54
N HIS A 283 8.15 15.25 -18.27
CA HIS A 283 8.56 16.18 -19.33
C HIS A 283 9.47 15.52 -20.36
N LEU A 284 10.34 14.61 -19.91
CA LEU A 284 11.21 13.85 -20.79
C LEU A 284 10.42 12.75 -21.53
N LEU A 285 9.75 11.84 -20.82
CA LEU A 285 9.12 10.68 -21.43
C LEU A 285 7.95 11.03 -22.36
N PHE A 286 7.26 12.16 -22.17
CA PHE A 286 6.20 12.59 -23.09
C PHE A 286 6.71 12.93 -24.50
N ASP A 287 7.99 13.28 -24.66
CA ASP A 287 8.54 13.48 -25.99
C ASP A 287 8.65 12.15 -26.76
N LEU A 288 8.85 11.03 -26.05
CA LEU A 288 8.88 9.68 -26.66
C LEU A 288 7.48 9.23 -27.12
N LEU A 289 6.42 9.70 -26.47
CA LEU A 289 5.04 9.38 -26.85
C LEU A 289 4.60 10.03 -28.17
N LYS A 290 5.30 11.06 -28.64
CA LYS A 290 4.96 11.78 -29.87
C LYS A 290 5.60 11.22 -31.14
N GLN A 291 6.49 10.25 -30.99
CA GLN A 291 7.14 9.63 -32.14
C GLN A 291 6.12 8.85 -32.97
N GLU A 292 6.36 8.69 -34.27
CA GLU A 292 5.47 7.91 -35.17
C GLU A 292 5.32 6.45 -34.70
N HIS A 293 6.39 5.91 -34.11
CA HIS A 293 6.41 4.61 -33.46
C HIS A 293 6.89 4.77 -32.01
N PRO A 294 6.00 5.13 -31.07
CA PRO A 294 6.38 5.37 -29.68
C PRO A 294 7.06 4.14 -29.07
N PRO A 295 8.28 4.26 -28.52
CA PRO A 295 8.97 3.13 -27.90
C PRO A 295 8.36 2.75 -26.54
N ILE A 296 7.48 3.60 -25.99
CA ILE A 296 6.86 3.42 -24.69
C ILE A 296 5.35 3.70 -24.73
N GLN A 297 4.64 3.17 -23.73
CA GLN A 297 3.32 3.62 -23.31
C GLN A 297 3.35 3.93 -21.82
N LEU A 298 2.60 4.94 -21.38
CA LEU A 298 2.63 5.41 -20.00
C LEU A 298 1.27 5.29 -19.31
N LEU A 299 1.30 4.83 -18.05
CA LEU A 299 0.20 4.97 -17.11
C LEU A 299 0.73 5.71 -15.88
N CYS A 300 0.04 6.77 -15.45
CA CYS A 300 0.33 7.41 -14.18
C CYS A 300 -0.68 6.99 -13.12
N TYR A 301 -0.21 6.65 -11.92
CA TYR A 301 -1.05 6.46 -10.74
C TYR A 301 -0.90 7.66 -9.81
N GLY A 302 -1.93 8.49 -9.76
CA GLY A 302 -2.01 9.64 -8.87
C GLY A 302 -2.66 9.34 -7.52
N GLY A 303 -3.31 8.18 -7.36
CA GLY A 303 -3.99 7.84 -6.11
C GLY A 303 -5.09 8.86 -5.77
N THR A 304 -5.13 9.26 -4.50
CA THR A 304 -5.96 10.36 -3.98
C THR A 304 -5.22 11.72 -3.96
N ASN A 305 -3.96 11.77 -4.44
CA ASN A 305 -3.13 12.97 -4.42
C ASN A 305 -3.52 13.97 -5.52
N HIS A 306 -4.52 14.81 -5.24
CA HIS A 306 -5.04 15.77 -6.21
C HIS A 306 -3.99 16.72 -6.80
N ASP A 307 -3.03 17.19 -5.99
CA ASP A 307 -1.98 18.08 -6.46
C ASP A 307 -0.98 17.39 -7.40
N PHE A 308 -0.82 16.07 -7.28
CA PHE A 308 -0.06 15.26 -8.22
C PHE A 308 -0.87 15.08 -9.51
N THR A 309 -2.15 14.71 -9.42
CA THR A 309 -3.05 14.61 -10.57
C THR A 309 -3.05 15.87 -11.43
N LEU A 310 -3.20 17.05 -10.81
CA LEU A 310 -3.16 18.33 -11.52
C LEU A 310 -1.83 18.57 -12.22
N MET A 311 -0.71 18.23 -11.56
CA MET A 311 0.62 18.36 -12.17
C MET A 311 0.74 17.49 -13.42
N VAL A 312 0.31 16.23 -13.35
CA VAL A 312 0.34 15.32 -14.50
C VAL A 312 -0.58 15.80 -15.64
N GLN A 313 -1.80 16.23 -15.33
CA GLN A 313 -2.74 16.76 -16.31
C GLN A 313 -2.22 18.04 -16.99
N ASN A 314 -1.58 18.93 -16.24
CA ASN A 314 -1.00 20.16 -16.78
C ASN A 314 0.16 19.86 -17.74
N ILE A 315 1.06 18.94 -17.38
CA ILE A 315 2.17 18.54 -18.27
C ILE A 315 1.63 17.88 -19.54
N ALA A 316 0.60 17.03 -19.41
CA ALA A 316 -0.03 16.38 -20.57
C ALA A 316 -0.63 17.43 -21.51
N LYS A 317 -1.37 18.40 -20.97
CA LYS A 317 -1.92 19.53 -21.73
C LYS A 317 -0.83 20.37 -22.39
N GLU A 318 0.22 20.76 -21.65
CA GLU A 318 1.36 21.53 -22.15
C GLU A 318 2.04 20.82 -23.33
N LYS A 319 2.21 19.50 -23.22
CA LYS A 319 2.82 18.67 -24.26
C LYS A 319 1.81 18.24 -25.32
N GLY A 320 0.53 18.59 -25.24
CA GLY A 320 -0.48 18.13 -26.22
C GLY A 320 -0.65 16.61 -26.25
N ILE A 321 -0.49 15.93 -25.11
CA ILE A 321 -0.71 14.49 -24.94
C ILE A 321 -2.15 14.26 -24.46
N GLU A 322 -2.92 13.46 -25.19
CA GLU A 322 -4.25 13.05 -24.78
C GLU A 322 -4.19 12.01 -23.65
N ILE A 323 -5.05 12.19 -22.64
CA ILE A 323 -5.23 11.20 -21.57
C ILE A 323 -6.34 10.25 -22.02
N GLY A 324 -5.97 9.04 -22.44
CA GLY A 324 -6.92 8.02 -22.88
C GLY A 324 -7.72 7.42 -21.72
N ALA A 325 -8.85 6.81 -22.09
CA ALA A 325 -9.67 6.00 -21.18
C ALA A 325 -8.85 4.84 -20.57
N LEU A 326 -9.17 4.44 -19.33
CA LEU A 326 -8.41 3.40 -18.62
C LEU A 326 -8.51 2.04 -19.32
N GLU A 327 -9.67 1.76 -19.91
CA GLU A 327 -10.01 0.54 -20.63
C GLU A 327 -9.25 0.41 -21.96
N ASN A 328 -8.77 1.53 -22.52
CA ASN A 328 -8.00 1.53 -23.75
C ASN A 328 -6.52 1.21 -23.47
N GLU A 329 -6.16 -0.08 -23.45
CA GLU A 329 -4.77 -0.53 -23.25
C GLU A 329 -3.77 -0.03 -24.31
N ASN A 330 -4.27 0.44 -25.47
CA ASN A 330 -3.46 0.95 -26.57
C ASN A 330 -3.24 2.47 -26.49
N ALA A 331 -3.92 3.18 -25.59
CA ALA A 331 -3.68 4.60 -25.37
C ALA A 331 -2.20 4.85 -25.03
N GLY A 332 -1.60 5.87 -25.66
CA GLY A 332 -0.21 6.25 -25.40
C GLY A 332 0.00 6.71 -23.95
N PHE A 333 -1.00 7.38 -23.38
CA PHE A 333 -0.99 7.85 -22.00
C PHE A 333 -2.33 7.66 -21.28
N ARG A 334 -2.29 7.19 -20.03
CA ARG A 334 -3.45 7.02 -19.14
C ARG A 334 -3.14 7.53 -17.72
N LEU A 335 -4.18 7.90 -16.97
CA LEU A 335 -4.05 8.43 -15.61
C LEU A 335 -5.12 7.82 -14.68
N ILE A 336 -4.68 7.09 -13.65
CA ILE A 336 -5.53 6.61 -12.55
C ILE A 336 -5.51 7.66 -11.44
N HIS A 337 -6.68 8.19 -11.09
CA HIS A 337 -6.84 9.11 -9.96
C HIS A 337 -8.28 9.13 -9.46
N GLY A 338 -8.48 9.47 -8.18
CA GLY A 338 -9.82 9.55 -7.61
C GLY A 338 -9.86 10.16 -6.22
N LYS A 339 -11.03 10.09 -5.61
CA LYS A 339 -11.31 10.64 -4.27
C LYS A 339 -11.30 9.58 -3.17
N HIS A 340 -11.55 8.33 -3.55
CA HIS A 340 -11.81 7.20 -2.65
C HIS A 340 -10.69 6.17 -2.81
N ILE A 341 -10.03 5.82 -1.71
CA ILE A 341 -8.86 4.93 -1.71
C ILE A 341 -9.22 3.51 -2.15
N VAL A 342 -10.41 3.02 -1.77
CA VAL A 342 -10.89 1.68 -2.11
C VAL A 342 -10.98 1.55 -3.63
N GLY A 343 -11.77 2.40 -4.28
CA GLY A 343 -11.94 2.36 -5.74
C GLY A 343 -10.64 2.57 -6.51
N ILE A 344 -9.73 3.40 -6.01
CA ILE A 344 -8.44 3.66 -6.67
C ILE A 344 -7.43 2.54 -6.48
N ASN A 345 -7.48 1.81 -5.36
CA ASN A 345 -6.72 0.57 -5.21
C ASN A 345 -7.21 -0.50 -6.21
N GLU A 346 -8.53 -0.63 -6.38
CA GLU A 346 -9.11 -1.55 -7.36
C GLU A 346 -8.70 -1.21 -8.80
N GLN A 347 -8.74 0.07 -9.18
CA GLN A 347 -8.26 0.51 -10.50
C GLN A 347 -6.76 0.23 -10.70
N LEU A 348 -5.93 0.43 -9.68
CA LEU A 348 -4.50 0.11 -9.75
C LEU A 348 -4.27 -1.38 -10.03
N ILE A 349 -5.01 -2.26 -9.36
CA ILE A 349 -4.93 -3.71 -9.57
C ILE A 349 -5.40 -4.09 -10.98
N ALA A 350 -6.57 -3.56 -11.39
CA ALA A 350 -7.17 -3.89 -12.67
C ALA A 350 -6.35 -3.40 -13.87
N TYR A 351 -5.88 -2.15 -13.82
CA TYR A 351 -5.36 -1.44 -15.00
C TYR A 351 -3.85 -1.21 -15.00
N ALA A 352 -3.17 -1.23 -13.84
CA ALA A 352 -1.73 -0.99 -13.78
C ALA A 352 -0.92 -2.28 -13.66
N PHE A 353 -1.13 -3.07 -12.60
CA PHE A 353 -0.28 -4.26 -12.33
C PHE A 353 -0.41 -5.32 -13.43
N SER A 354 -1.61 -5.55 -13.96
CA SER A 354 -1.85 -6.48 -15.08
C SER A 354 -1.20 -6.02 -16.38
N TRP A 355 -1.12 -4.71 -16.62
CA TRP A 355 -0.72 -4.12 -17.88
C TRP A 355 0.77 -3.76 -17.98
N ALA A 356 1.35 -3.20 -16.91
CA ALA A 356 2.69 -2.61 -16.93
C ALA A 356 3.79 -3.68 -17.03
N ASP A 357 4.84 -3.42 -17.79
CA ASP A 357 6.04 -4.27 -17.78
C ASP A 357 6.97 -3.94 -16.61
N GLY A 358 6.99 -2.67 -16.25
CA GLY A 358 7.76 -2.16 -15.13
C GLY A 358 7.15 -0.90 -14.53
N LEU A 359 7.58 -0.58 -13.32
CA LEU A 359 7.14 0.61 -12.61
C LEU A 359 8.32 1.56 -12.37
N ILE A 360 8.04 2.86 -12.49
CA ILE A 360 8.89 3.93 -11.98
C ILE A 360 8.29 4.42 -10.67
N THR A 361 8.94 4.12 -9.54
CA THR A 361 8.35 4.34 -8.22
C THR A 361 9.43 4.55 -7.16
N LYS A 362 9.06 5.09 -5.99
CA LYS A 362 9.92 5.02 -4.81
C LYS A 362 10.07 3.55 -4.40
N PRO A 363 11.18 3.15 -3.76
CA PRO A 363 11.29 1.83 -3.14
C PRO A 363 10.41 1.75 -1.89
N SER A 364 9.08 1.82 -2.06
CA SER A 364 8.10 1.76 -0.97
C SER A 364 7.68 0.31 -0.71
N GLY A 365 7.37 0.00 0.56
CA GLY A 365 7.06 -1.37 0.97
C GLY A 365 5.77 -1.91 0.37
N ASP A 366 4.87 -1.07 -0.12
CA ASP A 366 3.67 -1.53 -0.81
C ASP A 366 3.88 -1.61 -2.32
N MET A 367 4.15 -0.48 -2.97
CA MET A 367 4.18 -0.39 -4.42
C MET A 367 5.33 -1.20 -5.01
N ALA A 368 6.51 -1.19 -4.38
CA ALA A 368 7.65 -1.95 -4.89
C ALA A 368 7.42 -3.46 -4.76
N TYR A 369 6.94 -3.94 -3.60
CA TYR A 369 6.63 -5.36 -3.42
C TYR A 369 5.43 -5.81 -4.26
N ASP A 370 4.35 -5.02 -4.33
CA ASP A 370 3.20 -5.30 -5.18
C ASP A 370 3.62 -5.41 -6.66
N ALA A 371 4.45 -4.49 -7.14
CA ALA A 371 4.92 -4.48 -8.52
C ALA A 371 5.76 -5.70 -8.88
N VAL A 372 6.77 -6.05 -8.07
CA VAL A 372 7.60 -7.22 -8.36
C VAL A 372 6.79 -8.51 -8.20
N ALA A 373 5.84 -8.54 -7.26
CA ALA A 373 4.89 -9.64 -7.13
C ALA A 373 3.89 -9.73 -8.30
N ALA A 374 3.64 -8.64 -9.03
CA ALA A 374 2.92 -8.67 -10.30
C ALA A 374 3.78 -9.17 -11.48
N GLY A 375 5.07 -9.42 -11.26
CA GLY A 375 6.04 -9.76 -12.30
C GLY A 375 6.56 -8.53 -13.06
N CYS A 376 6.60 -7.35 -12.45
CA CYS A 376 7.14 -6.13 -13.05
C CYS A 376 8.59 -5.88 -12.64
N PHE A 377 9.39 -5.27 -13.53
CA PHE A 377 10.69 -4.69 -13.13
C PHE A 377 10.49 -3.32 -12.46
N LEU A 378 11.53 -2.80 -11.82
CA LEU A 378 11.50 -1.49 -11.14
C LEU A 378 12.60 -0.55 -11.61
N LEU A 379 12.22 0.71 -11.86
CA LEU A 379 13.12 1.86 -11.90
C LEU A 379 12.85 2.72 -10.66
N LEU A 380 13.77 2.68 -9.71
CA LEU A 380 13.59 3.23 -8.37
C LEU A 380 14.00 4.71 -8.30
N LEU A 381 13.07 5.54 -7.88
CA LEU A 381 13.30 6.95 -7.54
C LEU A 381 14.10 7.07 -6.24
N ALA A 382 14.67 8.23 -5.97
CA ALA A 382 15.61 8.39 -4.85
C ALA A 382 14.98 8.01 -3.50
N PRO A 383 15.61 7.19 -2.66
CA PRO A 383 15.03 6.82 -1.37
C PRO A 383 14.96 8.03 -0.43
N TRP A 384 13.89 8.14 0.35
CA TRP A 384 13.68 9.21 1.32
C TRP A 384 14.41 8.96 2.65
N GLY A 385 14.65 7.71 3.03
CA GLY A 385 15.32 7.33 4.29
C GLY A 385 15.84 5.90 4.27
N ASP A 386 16.40 5.44 5.40
CA ASP A 386 17.02 4.11 5.53
C ASP A 386 16.09 2.97 5.15
N TRP A 387 14.81 3.08 5.50
CA TRP A 387 13.82 2.05 5.18
C TRP A 387 13.63 1.87 3.66
N GLU A 388 13.58 2.97 2.90
CA GLU A 388 13.50 2.96 1.43
C GLU A 388 14.80 2.45 0.80
N ARG A 389 15.96 2.76 1.42
CA ARG A 389 17.26 2.22 1.00
C ARG A 389 17.31 0.70 1.15
N ASN A 390 16.85 0.16 2.26
CA ASN A 390 16.83 -1.29 2.50
C ASN A 390 15.98 -2.02 1.44
N ILE A 391 14.80 -1.48 1.10
CA ILE A 391 13.95 -2.04 0.03
C ILE A 391 14.68 -1.99 -1.32
N GLN A 392 15.30 -0.86 -1.63
CA GLN A 392 16.07 -0.71 -2.86
C GLN A 392 17.18 -1.76 -2.94
N GLU A 393 17.98 -1.91 -1.90
CA GLU A 393 19.08 -2.89 -1.85
C GLU A 393 18.58 -4.32 -2.08
N VAL A 394 17.52 -4.73 -1.39
CA VAL A 394 16.94 -6.09 -1.54
C VAL A 394 16.48 -6.34 -2.98
N LEU A 395 15.85 -5.37 -3.62
CA LEU A 395 15.31 -5.52 -4.98
C LEU A 395 16.39 -5.40 -6.07
N GLU A 396 17.41 -4.57 -5.86
CA GLU A 396 18.57 -4.46 -6.75
C GLU A 396 19.43 -5.73 -6.71
N GLN A 397 19.69 -6.29 -5.52
CA GLN A 397 20.41 -7.56 -5.37
C GLN A 397 19.71 -8.74 -6.05
N ARG A 398 18.37 -8.71 -6.11
CA ARG A 398 17.57 -9.69 -6.86
C ARG A 398 17.57 -9.44 -8.37
N GLY A 399 18.18 -8.36 -8.83
CA GLY A 399 18.22 -7.99 -10.24
C GLY A 399 16.85 -7.69 -10.84
N VAL A 400 15.87 -7.30 -10.02
CA VAL A 400 14.52 -6.89 -10.45
C VAL A 400 14.37 -5.37 -10.50
N ALA A 401 15.29 -4.64 -9.87
CA ALA A 401 15.28 -3.19 -9.77
C ALA A 401 16.61 -2.56 -10.19
N ARG A 402 16.54 -1.29 -10.60
CA ARG A 402 17.67 -0.36 -10.73
C ARG A 402 17.23 1.04 -10.35
N ARG A 403 18.14 1.88 -9.88
CA ARG A 403 17.86 3.32 -9.72
C ARG A 403 17.51 3.99 -11.05
N ALA A 404 16.47 4.82 -11.04
CA ALA A 404 16.09 5.69 -12.15
C ALA A 404 17.04 6.89 -12.24
N ASN A 405 17.57 7.17 -13.43
CA ASN A 405 18.31 8.40 -13.71
C ASN A 405 17.32 9.47 -14.16
N VAL A 406 16.78 10.24 -13.21
CA VAL A 406 15.71 11.24 -13.44
C VAL A 406 16.03 12.18 -14.61
N THR A 407 17.23 12.75 -14.61
CA THR A 407 17.71 13.72 -15.62
C THR A 407 18.02 13.13 -16.99
N HIS A 408 18.31 11.82 -17.07
CA HIS A 408 18.71 11.11 -18.29
C HIS A 408 17.86 9.85 -18.49
N ILE A 409 16.57 9.95 -18.18
CA ILE A 409 15.70 8.76 -18.15
C ILE A 409 15.51 8.19 -19.56
N LYS A 410 15.53 9.02 -20.61
CA LYS A 410 15.40 8.58 -22.00
C LYS A 410 16.58 7.69 -22.40
N GLU A 411 17.79 8.20 -22.19
CA GLU A 411 19.05 7.51 -22.47
C GLU A 411 19.15 6.22 -21.65
N GLN A 412 18.71 6.27 -20.38
CA GLN A 412 18.63 5.07 -19.55
C GLN A 412 17.67 4.03 -20.16
N LEU A 413 16.47 4.41 -20.60
CA LEU A 413 15.53 3.46 -21.22
C LEU A 413 16.12 2.85 -22.49
N GLU A 414 16.79 3.62 -23.34
CA GLU A 414 17.46 3.15 -24.56
C GLU A 414 18.58 2.13 -24.25
N ILE A 415 19.44 2.44 -23.28
CA ILE A 415 20.52 1.55 -22.83
C ILE A 415 19.94 0.26 -22.25
N LEU A 416 18.90 0.34 -21.43
CA LEU A 416 18.29 -0.83 -20.79
C LEU A 416 17.46 -1.68 -21.76
N ALA A 417 16.95 -1.09 -22.83
CA ALA A 417 16.26 -1.79 -23.91
C ALA A 417 17.24 -2.49 -24.87
N SER A 418 18.48 -2.03 -24.93
CA SER A 418 19.51 -2.62 -25.80
C SER A 418 19.86 -4.05 -25.35
N PRO A 419 20.04 -5.00 -26.29
CA PRO A 419 20.43 -6.38 -25.95
C PRO A 419 21.76 -6.43 -25.21
N ILE A 420 21.82 -7.24 -24.14
CA ILE A 420 23.08 -7.53 -23.45
C ILE A 420 23.92 -8.44 -24.34
N LEU A 421 25.20 -8.06 -24.56
CA LEU A 421 26.18 -8.87 -25.28
C LEU A 421 26.11 -10.33 -24.78
N HIS A 422 25.97 -11.27 -25.72
CA HIS A 422 25.93 -12.73 -25.54
C HIS A 422 24.58 -13.39 -25.16
N HIS A 423 23.55 -12.64 -24.74
CA HIS A 423 22.26 -13.24 -24.33
C HIS A 423 21.06 -12.83 -25.21
N HIS A 424 21.23 -11.90 -26.15
CA HIS A 424 20.17 -11.35 -27.02
C HIS A 424 18.94 -10.76 -26.30
N ASP A 425 18.95 -10.68 -24.97
CA ASP A 425 17.88 -10.13 -24.14
C ASP A 425 18.28 -8.79 -23.53
N SER A 426 17.30 -7.90 -23.41
CA SER A 426 17.47 -6.59 -22.78
C SER A 426 17.47 -6.71 -21.25
N TRP A 427 17.92 -5.67 -20.55
CA TRP A 427 17.83 -5.65 -19.09
C TRP A 427 16.38 -5.78 -18.63
N PHE A 428 15.42 -5.12 -19.32
CA PHE A 428 14.00 -5.21 -18.97
C PHE A 428 13.47 -6.64 -19.03
N ALA A 429 13.83 -7.41 -20.06
CA ALA A 429 13.42 -8.80 -20.18
C ALA A 429 13.99 -9.66 -19.05
N LYS A 430 15.27 -9.47 -18.72
CA LYS A 430 15.92 -10.20 -17.63
C LYS A 430 15.35 -9.83 -16.26
N ALA A 431 15.12 -8.54 -16.00
CA ALA A 431 14.53 -8.08 -14.74
C ALA A 431 13.08 -8.55 -14.58
N GLN A 432 12.28 -8.54 -15.65
CA GLN A 432 10.93 -9.09 -15.64
C GLN A 432 10.94 -10.60 -15.38
N GLN A 433 11.85 -11.35 -15.99
CA GLN A 433 12.02 -12.78 -15.72
C GLN A 433 12.41 -13.04 -14.25
N ASN A 434 13.37 -12.29 -13.71
CA ASN A 434 13.76 -12.39 -12.31
C ASN A 434 12.57 -12.08 -11.35
N ALA A 435 11.66 -11.16 -11.73
CA ALA A 435 10.45 -10.87 -10.96
C ALA A 435 9.41 -12.02 -11.01
N LEU A 436 9.35 -12.73 -12.15
CA LEU A 436 8.53 -13.94 -12.29
C LEU A 436 9.09 -15.12 -11.49
N ASP A 437 10.41 -15.18 -11.34
CA ASP A 437 11.13 -16.22 -10.59
C ASP A 437 11.30 -15.88 -9.09
N LEU A 438 10.54 -14.91 -8.57
CA LEU A 438 10.61 -14.55 -7.16
C LEU A 438 10.29 -15.73 -6.23
N PRO A 439 11.00 -15.86 -5.09
CA PRO A 439 10.70 -16.90 -4.11
C PRO A 439 9.27 -16.80 -3.59
N PRO A 440 8.63 -17.94 -3.23
CA PRO A 440 7.27 -17.97 -2.70
C PRO A 440 7.03 -17.05 -1.48
N LEU A 441 8.08 -16.73 -0.71
CA LEU A 441 8.01 -15.80 0.41
C LEU A 441 7.46 -14.41 0.00
N PHE A 442 7.84 -13.91 -1.18
CA PHE A 442 7.38 -12.60 -1.68
C PHE A 442 5.95 -12.63 -2.22
N LEU A 443 5.35 -13.82 -2.32
CA LEU A 443 4.07 -14.04 -3.01
C LEU A 443 2.95 -14.45 -2.04
N ASN A 444 3.32 -15.02 -0.89
CA ASN A 444 2.38 -15.70 0.00
C ASN A 444 2.18 -15.03 1.37
N GLY A 445 2.68 -13.80 1.56
CA GLY A 445 2.60 -13.11 2.86
C GLY A 445 1.20 -13.02 3.43
N ALA A 446 0.21 -12.66 2.60
CA ALA A 446 -1.19 -12.60 3.01
C ALA A 446 -1.72 -13.95 3.52
N LYS A 447 -1.42 -15.04 2.81
CA LYS A 447 -1.78 -16.41 3.19
C LYS A 447 -1.08 -16.83 4.49
N ASN A 448 0.21 -16.53 4.62
CA ASN A 448 1.02 -16.91 5.77
C ASN A 448 0.53 -16.20 7.05
N ILE A 449 0.19 -14.91 6.98
CA ILE A 449 -0.39 -14.16 8.11
C ILE A 449 -1.72 -14.78 8.57
N LEU A 450 -2.60 -15.16 7.65
CA LEU A 450 -3.85 -15.86 8.00
C LEU A 450 -3.58 -17.20 8.68
N ASN A 451 -2.54 -17.93 8.27
CA ASN A 451 -2.16 -19.18 8.91
C ASN A 451 -1.68 -18.95 10.36
N VAL A 452 -0.90 -17.91 10.61
CA VAL A 452 -0.50 -17.52 11.97
C VAL A 452 -1.73 -17.25 12.84
N ALA A 453 -2.69 -16.46 12.33
CA ALA A 453 -3.93 -16.16 13.05
C ALA A 453 -4.78 -17.42 13.31
N LYS A 454 -4.88 -18.34 12.34
CA LYS A 454 -5.61 -19.62 12.49
C LYS A 454 -5.01 -20.55 13.54
N GLN A 455 -3.68 -20.59 13.63
CA GLN A 455 -2.96 -21.50 14.52
C GLN A 455 -2.96 -21.02 15.97
N TRP A 456 -3.17 -19.71 16.20
CA TRP A 456 -3.22 -19.14 17.53
C TRP A 456 -4.62 -19.23 18.15
N LYS A 457 -5.03 -20.45 18.45
CA LYS A 457 -6.33 -20.73 19.07
C LYS A 457 -6.40 -20.40 20.54
#